data_AF-A0AAW2USG7-F1
#
_entry.id   AF-A0AAW2USG7-F1
#
_cell.length_a   1.000
_cell.length_b   1.000
_cell.length_c   1.000
_cell.angle_alpha   90.00
_cell.angle_beta   90.00
_cell.angle_gamma   90.00
#
_symmetry.space_group_name_H-M   'P 1'
#
loop_
_entity.id
_entity.type
_entity.pdbx_description
1 polymer ?
#
loop_
_entity_poly.entity_id
_entity_poly.type
_entity_poly.pdbx_seq_one_letter_code
_entity_poly.pdbx_strand_id
1 'polypeptide(L)'
;MAKNPRNLLFSPFPLLCILFLLSFFFSQSSADAPPASPVPPSKVCKSTPFPSFCNTVLPASNSSANVYDYGRFSVRKSLSAARKFLSLIEKYLRKSKQLTITAVRALEDCKFLAESNIDNLMSSFQIVDQTSRTLSVLEADDVQTLLSAILTNTQTCIDGLQATASAWSVERHFIAAV
;
A
#
# COMPACT_ATOMS: atom_id res chain seq x y z
N MET A 1 -22.96 39.88 -38.03
CA MET A 1 -23.08 39.92 -36.56
C MET A 1 -22.00 39.03 -35.96
N ALA A 2 -20.88 39.62 -35.55
CA ALA A 2 -19.76 38.91 -34.94
C ALA A 2 -19.99 38.77 -33.43
N LYS A 3 -19.84 37.56 -32.89
CA LYS A 3 -20.02 37.25 -31.46
C LYS A 3 -18.66 37.36 -30.77
N ASN A 4 -18.54 38.34 -29.89
CA ASN A 4 -17.37 38.66 -29.06
C ASN A 4 -16.90 37.46 -28.22
N PRO A 5 -15.59 37.12 -28.16
CA PRO A 5 -15.11 36.09 -27.25
C PRO A 5 -14.95 36.69 -25.84
N ARG A 6 -15.59 36.08 -24.84
CA ARG A 6 -15.37 36.41 -23.43
C ARG A 6 -13.97 35.94 -23.05
N ASN A 7 -13.15 36.86 -22.56
CA ASN A 7 -11.87 36.57 -21.91
C ASN A 7 -12.08 35.55 -20.78
N LEU A 8 -11.50 34.36 -20.94
CA LEU A 8 -11.38 33.39 -19.86
C LEU A 8 -10.29 33.88 -18.91
N LEU A 9 -10.70 34.52 -17.82
CA LEU A 9 -9.80 34.87 -16.72
C LEU A 9 -9.34 33.58 -16.05
N PHE A 10 -8.11 33.15 -16.35
CA PHE A 10 -7.43 32.06 -15.65
C PHE A 10 -7.22 32.49 -14.20
N SER A 11 -8.00 31.92 -13.28
CA SER A 11 -7.78 32.10 -11.84
C SER A 11 -6.42 31.48 -11.46
N PRO A 12 -5.55 32.17 -10.70
CA PRO A 12 -4.25 31.65 -10.28
C PRO A 12 -4.35 30.66 -9.11
N PHE A 13 -5.55 30.50 -8.54
CA PHE A 13 -5.82 29.66 -7.38
C PHE A 13 -5.44 28.18 -7.51
N PRO A 14 -5.74 27.46 -8.63
CA PRO A 14 -5.36 26.06 -8.77
C PRO A 14 -3.84 25.90 -8.93
N LEU A 15 -3.14 26.88 -9.51
CA LEU A 15 -1.69 26.86 -9.64
C LEU A 15 -1.00 26.98 -8.28
N LEU A 16 -1.53 27.86 -7.42
CA LEU A 16 -1.04 28.04 -6.04
C LEU A 16 -1.26 26.80 -5.18
N CYS A 17 -2.40 26.12 -5.32
CA CYS A 17 -2.65 24.85 -4.63
C CYS A 17 -1.68 23.74 -5.09
N ILE A 18 -1.37 23.65 -6.39
CA ILE A 18 -0.41 22.67 -6.92
C ILE A 18 1.00 22.95 -6.38
N LEU A 19 1.43 24.21 -6.33
CA LEU A 19 2.74 24.59 -5.78
C LEU A 19 2.84 24.31 -4.26
N PHE A 20 1.75 24.50 -3.52
CA PHE A 20 1.69 24.19 -2.09
C PHE A 20 1.74 22.68 -1.81
N LEU A 21 1.05 21.87 -2.63
CA LEU A 21 1.12 20.41 -2.54
C LEU A 21 2.53 19.89 -2.88
N LEU A 22 3.15 20.41 -3.96
CA LEU A 22 4.52 20.05 -4.34
C LEU A 22 5.53 20.36 -3.21
N SER A 23 5.43 21.52 -2.57
CA SER A 23 6.33 21.90 -1.46
C SER A 23 6.15 21.04 -0.21
N PHE A 24 4.94 20.47 0.00
CA PHE A 24 4.70 19.50 1.07
C PHE A 24 5.32 18.12 0.76
N PHE A 25 5.33 17.68 -0.51
CA PHE A 25 5.98 16.42 -0.91
C PHE A 25 7.52 16.49 -0.87
N PHE A 26 8.13 17.66 -1.09
CA PHE A 26 9.60 17.81 -1.06
C PHE A 26 10.20 18.03 0.35
N SER A 27 9.37 18.29 1.37
CA SER A 27 9.86 18.70 2.69
C SER A 27 9.80 17.58 3.72
N GLN A 28 10.60 16.52 3.57
CA GLN A 28 10.97 15.64 4.68
C GLN A 28 12.24 14.83 4.38
N SER A 29 13.38 15.50 4.23
CA SER A 29 14.69 14.85 4.37
C SER A 29 15.13 14.94 5.83
N SER A 30 14.72 13.98 6.66
CA SER A 30 15.27 13.80 8.00
C SER A 30 16.53 12.94 7.92
N ALA A 31 17.65 13.55 7.53
CA ALA A 31 18.96 12.90 7.60
C ALA A 31 19.53 13.01 9.03
N ASP A 32 18.96 12.25 9.97
CA ASP A 32 19.44 12.21 11.35
C ASP A 32 20.09 10.84 11.63
N ALA A 33 21.42 10.82 11.50
CA ALA A 33 22.38 9.71 11.59
C ALA A 33 22.64 8.93 10.28
N PRO A 34 23.87 8.42 10.07
CA PRO A 34 24.17 7.54 8.94
C PRO A 34 23.20 6.36 8.96
N PRO A 35 22.52 6.02 7.86
CA PRO A 35 21.50 4.96 7.85
C PRO A 35 22.03 3.58 8.28
N ALA A 36 23.36 3.36 8.25
CA ALA A 36 24.00 2.15 8.75
C ALA A 36 24.18 2.10 10.29
N SER A 37 23.99 3.22 11.00
CA SER A 37 24.14 3.26 12.46
C SER A 37 22.98 2.54 13.17
N PRO A 38 23.25 1.87 14.31
CA PRO A 38 22.18 1.26 15.09
C PRO A 38 21.15 2.29 15.51
N VAL A 39 19.87 1.99 15.32
CA VAL A 39 18.76 2.87 15.69
C VAL A 39 17.65 2.05 16.34
N PRO A 40 17.01 2.57 17.41
CA PRO A 40 15.88 1.87 18.02
C PRO A 40 14.65 1.90 17.09
N PRO A 41 13.80 0.86 17.10
CA PRO A 41 12.57 0.81 16.30
C PRO A 41 11.69 2.05 16.50
N SER A 42 11.62 2.57 17.72
CA SER A 42 10.84 3.76 18.05
C SER A 42 11.26 5.01 17.28
N LYS A 43 12.52 5.14 16.87
CA LYS A 43 12.99 6.25 16.03
C LYS A 43 12.52 6.08 14.59
N VAL A 44 12.63 4.87 14.03
CA VAL A 44 12.21 4.56 12.66
C VAL A 44 10.69 4.64 12.50
N CYS A 45 9.95 4.10 13.48
CA CYS A 45 8.49 4.04 13.44
C CYS A 45 7.80 5.40 13.53
N LYS A 46 8.47 6.44 14.06
CA LYS A 46 7.90 7.81 14.12
C LYS A 46 7.55 8.37 12.74
N SER A 47 8.29 7.98 11.71
CA SER A 47 8.08 8.45 10.32
C SER A 47 7.05 7.61 9.56
N THR A 48 6.43 6.62 10.19
CA THR A 48 5.42 5.76 9.55
C THR A 48 4.01 6.27 9.83
N PRO A 49 3.03 6.05 8.92
CA PRO A 49 1.64 6.44 9.16
C PRO A 49 0.98 5.76 10.38
N PHE A 50 1.51 4.60 10.81
CA PHE A 50 1.00 3.84 11.95
C PHE A 50 2.12 3.49 12.97
N PRO A 51 2.63 4.46 13.74
CA PRO A 51 3.79 4.26 14.61
C PRO A 51 3.58 3.18 15.68
N SER A 52 2.38 3.13 16.29
CA SER A 52 2.07 2.11 17.31
C SER A 52 2.18 0.70 16.72
N PHE A 53 1.52 0.47 15.57
CA PHE A 53 1.59 -0.80 14.86
C PHE A 53 3.03 -1.15 14.45
N CYS A 54 3.77 -0.20 13.88
CA CYS A 54 5.18 -0.40 13.53
C CYS A 54 6.02 -0.90 14.71
N ASN A 55 5.87 -0.32 15.91
CA ASN A 55 6.60 -0.76 17.11
C ASN A 55 6.23 -2.18 17.55
N THR A 56 4.99 -2.63 17.29
CA THR A 56 4.60 -4.03 17.58
C THR A 56 5.13 -5.03 16.57
N VAL A 57 5.42 -4.57 15.35
CA VAL A 57 5.87 -5.43 14.25
C VAL A 57 7.39 -5.56 14.24
N LEU A 58 8.12 -4.46 14.39
CA LEU A 58 9.57 -4.46 14.35
C LEU A 58 10.15 -5.23 15.55
N PRO A 59 11.23 -6.02 15.35
CA PRO A 59 11.87 -6.71 16.45
C PRO A 59 12.44 -5.68 17.44
N ALA A 60 12.46 -6.04 18.73
CA ALA A 60 13.17 -5.24 19.72
C ALA A 60 14.63 -5.05 19.26
N SER A 61 15.14 -3.82 19.39
CA SER A 61 16.53 -3.52 19.01
C SER A 61 17.46 -4.42 19.79
N ASN A 62 18.20 -5.30 19.12
CA ASN A 62 19.53 -5.62 19.61
C ASN A 62 20.42 -4.39 19.32
N SER A 63 21.52 -4.23 20.06
CA SER A 63 22.36 -3.03 20.03
C SER A 63 22.98 -2.70 18.65
N SER A 64 22.73 -3.52 17.63
CA SER A 64 23.34 -3.46 16.30
C SER A 64 22.36 -3.20 15.15
N ALA A 65 21.04 -3.32 15.34
CA ALA A 65 20.07 -3.21 14.24
C ALA A 65 19.95 -1.78 13.70
N ASN A 66 20.00 -1.63 12.36
CA ASN A 66 19.90 -0.35 11.67
C ASN A 66 18.66 -0.26 10.75
N VAL A 67 18.50 0.86 10.05
CA VAL A 67 17.31 1.10 9.20
C VAL A 67 17.17 0.06 8.08
N TYR A 68 18.28 -0.44 7.54
CA TYR A 68 18.26 -1.45 6.48
C TYR A 68 17.78 -2.80 7.01
N ASP A 69 18.17 -3.16 8.23
CA ASP A 69 17.67 -4.37 8.88
C ASP A 69 16.16 -4.33 9.06
N TYR A 70 15.63 -3.21 9.54
CA TYR A 70 14.18 -3.02 9.69
C TYR A 70 13.45 -3.00 8.34
N GLY A 71 14.04 -2.37 7.31
CA GLY A 71 13.50 -2.37 5.96
C GLY A 71 13.36 -3.80 5.41
N ARG A 72 14.45 -4.57 5.41
CA ARG A 72 14.44 -5.97 4.97
C ARG A 72 13.49 -6.84 5.79
N PHE A 73 13.49 -6.67 7.12
CA PHE A 73 12.56 -7.37 8.00
C PHE A 73 11.11 -7.08 7.63
N SER A 74 10.77 -5.82 7.39
CA SER A 74 9.42 -5.38 7.06
C SER A 74 8.95 -5.95 5.73
N VAL A 75 9.79 -5.93 4.68
CA VAL A 75 9.46 -6.54 3.38
C VAL A 75 9.23 -8.05 3.53
N ARG A 76 10.09 -8.76 4.27
CA ARG A 76 9.90 -10.20 4.54
C ARG A 76 8.61 -10.49 5.31
N LYS A 77 8.26 -9.66 6.30
CA LYS A 77 7.00 -9.79 7.04
C LYS A 77 5.79 -9.54 6.15
N SER A 78 5.83 -8.51 5.32
CA SER A 78 4.78 -8.23 4.33
C SER A 78 4.62 -9.39 3.34
N LEU A 79 5.71 -10.01 2.86
CA LEU A 79 5.64 -11.19 2.00
C LEU A 79 4.99 -12.39 2.70
N SER A 80 5.29 -12.61 3.97
CA SER A 80 4.61 -13.64 4.76
C SER A 80 3.11 -13.36 4.93
N ALA A 81 2.74 -12.10 5.18
CA ALA A 81 1.35 -11.69 5.30
C ALA A 81 0.59 -11.84 3.97
N ALA A 82 1.18 -11.42 2.85
CA ALA A 82 0.60 -11.54 1.51
C ALA A 82 0.33 -13.01 1.14
N ARG A 83 1.26 -13.93 1.44
CA ARG A 83 1.05 -15.37 1.22
C ARG A 83 -0.09 -15.93 2.07
N LYS A 84 -0.21 -15.50 3.34
CA LYS A 84 -1.34 -15.89 4.20
C LYS A 84 -2.67 -15.36 3.66
N PHE A 85 -2.67 -14.13 3.16
CA PHE A 85 -3.84 -13.52 2.54
C PHE A 85 -4.30 -14.26 1.30
N LEU A 86 -3.38 -14.57 0.37
CA LEU A 86 -3.68 -15.40 -0.80
C LEU A 86 -4.24 -16.78 -0.40
N SER A 87 -3.61 -17.46 0.55
CA SER A 87 -4.08 -18.76 1.04
C SER A 87 -5.51 -18.71 1.61
N LEU A 88 -5.86 -17.59 2.26
CA LEU A 88 -7.21 -17.35 2.76
C LEU A 88 -8.21 -17.18 1.61
N ILE A 89 -7.87 -16.39 0.59
CA ILE A 89 -8.71 -16.21 -0.61
C ILE A 89 -8.95 -17.55 -1.29
N GLU A 90 -7.89 -18.33 -1.53
CA GLU A 90 -8.00 -19.66 -2.15
C GLU A 90 -8.86 -20.62 -1.32
N LYS A 91 -8.81 -20.52 0.01
CA LYS A 91 -9.66 -21.31 0.91
C LYS A 91 -11.14 -20.99 0.72
N TYR A 92 -11.49 -19.72 0.50
CA TYR A 92 -12.88 -19.34 0.18
C TYR A 92 -13.28 -19.78 -1.22
N LEU A 93 -12.40 -19.63 -2.22
CA LEU A 93 -12.65 -20.09 -3.59
C LEU A 93 -12.88 -21.61 -3.67
N ARG A 94 -12.19 -22.42 -2.86
CA ARG A 94 -12.46 -23.86 -2.76
C ARG A 94 -13.88 -24.19 -2.28
N LYS A 95 -14.56 -23.25 -1.62
CA LYS A 95 -15.95 -23.35 -1.17
C LYS A 95 -16.91 -22.55 -2.06
N SER A 96 -16.53 -22.23 -3.29
CA SER A 96 -17.30 -21.40 -4.23
C SER A 96 -18.75 -21.83 -4.41
N LYS A 97 -19.06 -23.14 -4.31
CA LYS A 97 -20.44 -23.66 -4.36
C LYS A 97 -21.38 -23.08 -3.28
N GLN A 98 -20.83 -22.53 -2.20
CA GLN A 98 -21.58 -21.92 -1.09
C GLN A 98 -21.66 -20.38 -1.24
N LEU A 99 -21.09 -19.82 -2.31
CA LEU A 99 -20.96 -18.39 -2.54
C LEU A 99 -21.82 -17.97 -3.74
N THR A 100 -22.22 -16.70 -3.75
CA THR A 100 -22.85 -16.11 -4.93
C THR A 100 -21.82 -15.95 -6.06
N ILE A 101 -22.28 -15.91 -7.31
CA ILE A 101 -21.40 -15.71 -8.47
C ILE A 101 -20.58 -14.42 -8.32
N THR A 102 -21.21 -13.35 -7.83
CA THR A 102 -20.54 -12.06 -7.59
C THR A 102 -19.46 -12.18 -6.51
N ALA A 103 -19.71 -12.93 -5.43
CA ALA A 103 -18.70 -13.18 -4.40
C ALA A 103 -17.53 -14.03 -4.91
N VAL A 104 -17.79 -15.01 -5.79
CA VAL A 104 -16.72 -15.77 -6.44
C VAL A 104 -15.86 -14.87 -7.31
N ARG A 105 -16.47 -14.02 -8.15
CA ARG A 105 -15.73 -13.07 -9.01
C ARG A 105 -14.88 -12.09 -8.21
N ALA A 106 -15.44 -11.50 -7.15
CA ALA A 106 -14.69 -10.60 -6.28
C ALA A 106 -13.51 -11.29 -5.60
N LEU A 107 -13.65 -12.58 -5.23
CA LEU A 107 -12.54 -13.37 -4.70
C LEU A 107 -11.49 -13.72 -5.77
N GLU A 108 -11.89 -13.93 -7.03
CA GLU A 108 -10.97 -14.15 -8.16
C GLU A 108 -10.16 -12.87 -8.46
N ASP A 109 -10.79 -11.70 -8.46
CA ASP A 109 -10.12 -10.41 -8.59
C ASP A 109 -9.13 -10.19 -7.44
N CYS A 110 -9.57 -10.45 -6.20
CA CYS A 110 -8.71 -10.41 -5.02
C CYS A 110 -7.53 -11.39 -5.12
N LYS A 111 -7.74 -12.58 -5.69
CA LYS A 111 -6.67 -13.56 -5.89
C LYS A 111 -5.60 -12.99 -6.82
N PHE A 112 -6.01 -12.45 -7.98
CA PHE A 112 -5.10 -11.82 -8.94
C PHE A 112 -4.29 -10.69 -8.30
N LEU A 113 -4.96 -9.80 -7.55
CA LEU A 113 -4.30 -8.70 -6.84
C LEU A 113 -3.33 -9.20 -5.76
N ALA A 114 -3.68 -10.28 -5.05
CA ALA A 114 -2.82 -10.86 -4.02
C ALA A 114 -1.58 -11.55 -4.63
N GLU A 115 -1.71 -12.22 -5.78
CA GLU A 115 -0.58 -12.78 -6.53
C GLU A 115 0.35 -11.66 -7.01
N SER A 116 -0.19 -10.59 -7.60
CA SER A 116 0.59 -9.40 -7.98
C SER A 116 1.33 -8.77 -6.79
N ASN A 117 0.71 -8.75 -5.61
CA ASN A 117 1.38 -8.25 -4.40
C ASN A 117 2.57 -9.11 -3.98
N ILE A 118 2.48 -10.44 -4.14
CA ILE A 118 3.60 -11.34 -3.85
C ILE A 118 4.76 -11.05 -4.80
N ASP A 119 4.50 -10.87 -6.09
CA ASP A 119 5.52 -10.54 -7.09
C ASP A 119 6.18 -9.20 -6.77
N ASN A 120 5.39 -8.16 -6.50
CA ASN A 120 5.89 -6.83 -6.12
C ASN A 120 6.75 -6.88 -4.85
N LEU A 121 6.35 -7.68 -3.85
CA LEU A 121 7.12 -7.89 -2.61
C LEU A 121 8.42 -8.65 -2.87
N MET A 122 8.42 -9.62 -3.77
CA MET A 122 9.62 -10.35 -4.16
C MET A 122 10.61 -9.46 -4.91
N SER A 123 10.15 -8.63 -5.84
CA SER A 123 10.99 -7.64 -6.53
C SER A 123 11.55 -6.60 -5.57
N SER A 124 10.71 -6.06 -4.66
CA SER A 124 11.16 -5.14 -3.61
C SER A 124 12.22 -5.79 -2.73
N PHE A 125 12.01 -7.06 -2.36
CA PHE A 125 12.94 -7.83 -1.54
C PHE A 125 14.29 -8.03 -2.23
N GLN A 126 14.30 -8.36 -3.52
CA GLN A 126 15.54 -8.49 -4.30
C GLN A 126 16.37 -7.21 -4.25
N ILE A 127 15.75 -6.04 -4.37
CA ILE A 127 16.47 -4.75 -4.31
C ILE A 127 17.05 -4.51 -2.91
N VAL A 128 16.23 -4.63 -1.85
CA VAL A 128 16.67 -4.28 -0.49
C VAL A 128 17.60 -5.31 0.17
N ASP A 129 17.66 -6.54 -0.37
CA ASP A 129 18.52 -7.61 0.17
C ASP A 129 19.93 -7.62 -0.45
N GLN A 130 20.10 -7.01 -1.63
CA GLN A 130 21.37 -7.02 -2.37
C GLN A 130 22.46 -6.12 -1.77
N THR A 131 22.12 -5.21 -0.85
CA THR A 131 23.07 -4.21 -0.36
C THR A 131 22.89 -3.87 1.12
N SER A 132 24.01 -3.53 1.76
CA SER A 132 24.06 -2.88 3.08
C SER A 132 24.35 -1.38 2.97
N ARG A 133 24.29 -0.83 1.76
CA ARG A 133 24.48 0.58 1.45
C ARG A 133 23.13 1.26 1.21
N THR A 134 23.15 2.58 1.20
CA THR A 134 22.00 3.37 0.75
C THR A 134 21.68 2.99 -0.69
N LEU A 135 20.40 2.77 -0.99
CA LEU A 135 19.92 2.55 -2.35
C LEU A 135 20.20 3.79 -3.21
N SER A 136 20.43 3.59 -4.50
CA SER A 136 20.34 4.68 -5.47
C SER A 136 18.92 5.24 -5.50
N VAL A 137 18.77 6.47 -6.02
CA VAL A 137 17.45 7.12 -6.13
C VAL A 137 16.49 6.25 -6.95
N LEU A 138 16.95 5.67 -8.06
CA LEU A 138 16.14 4.82 -8.92
C LEU A 138 15.69 3.54 -8.19
N GLU A 139 16.58 2.86 -7.47
CA GLU A 139 16.22 1.67 -6.69
C GLU A 139 15.23 2.00 -5.57
N ALA A 140 15.39 3.16 -4.91
CA ALA A 140 14.47 3.61 -3.88
C ALA A 140 13.08 3.92 -4.47
N ASP A 141 13.02 4.61 -5.61
CA ASP A 141 11.78 4.92 -6.33
C ASP A 141 11.07 3.65 -6.82
N ASP A 142 11.82 2.66 -7.31
CA ASP A 142 11.28 1.35 -7.71
C ASP A 142 10.64 0.63 -6.52
N VAL A 143 11.36 0.52 -5.39
CA VAL A 143 10.82 -0.09 -4.17
C VAL A 143 9.58 0.68 -3.68
N GLN A 144 9.62 2.01 -3.67
CA GLN A 144 8.48 2.82 -3.27
C GLN A 144 7.26 2.61 -4.18
N THR A 145 7.47 2.52 -5.49
CA THR A 145 6.42 2.27 -6.48
C THR A 145 5.77 0.90 -6.26
N LEU A 146 6.60 -0.14 -6.10
CA LEU A 146 6.13 -1.51 -5.85
C LEU A 146 5.34 -1.60 -4.53
N LEU A 147 5.85 -0.99 -3.46
CA LEU A 147 5.15 -0.93 -2.16
C LEU A 147 3.84 -0.14 -2.23
N SER A 148 3.80 0.94 -3.02
CA SER A 148 2.57 1.71 -3.25
C SER A 148 1.54 0.89 -4.02
N ALA A 149 1.96 0.13 -5.04
CA ALA A 149 1.09 -0.78 -5.78
C ALA A 149 0.48 -1.84 -4.86
N ILE A 150 1.26 -2.40 -3.92
CA ILE A 150 0.77 -3.37 -2.95
C ILE A 150 -0.37 -2.81 -2.09
N LEU A 151 -0.22 -1.59 -1.58
CA LEU A 151 -1.25 -0.92 -0.79
C LEU A 151 -2.52 -0.68 -1.61
N THR A 152 -2.38 -0.18 -2.84
CA THR A 152 -3.50 0.03 -3.76
C THR A 152 -4.23 -1.28 -4.07
N ASN A 153 -3.51 -2.33 -4.44
CA ASN A 153 -4.08 -3.64 -4.74
C ASN A 153 -4.83 -4.23 -3.53
N THR A 154 -4.27 -4.09 -2.33
CA THR A 154 -4.94 -4.53 -1.10
C THR A 154 -6.23 -3.74 -0.87
N GLN A 155 -6.21 -2.42 -1.04
CA GLN A 155 -7.40 -1.59 -0.89
C GLN A 155 -8.47 -1.94 -1.92
N THR A 156 -8.10 -2.06 -3.20
CA THR A 156 -9.01 -2.44 -4.30
C THR A 156 -9.69 -3.78 -4.04
N CYS A 157 -8.95 -4.78 -3.54
CA CYS A 157 -9.55 -6.06 -3.16
C CYS A 157 -10.57 -5.89 -2.02
N ILE A 158 -10.22 -5.14 -0.96
CA ILE A 158 -11.13 -4.89 0.16
C ILE A 158 -12.40 -4.19 -0.32
N ASP A 159 -12.27 -3.17 -1.16
CA ASP A 159 -13.40 -2.40 -1.71
C ASP A 159 -14.31 -3.31 -2.56
N GLY A 160 -13.73 -4.17 -3.41
CA GLY A 160 -14.49 -5.13 -4.22
C GLY A 160 -15.29 -6.14 -3.37
N LEU A 161 -14.69 -6.63 -2.29
CA LEU A 161 -15.37 -7.52 -1.34
C LEU A 161 -16.51 -6.80 -0.59
N GLN A 162 -16.28 -5.56 -0.14
CA GLN A 162 -17.28 -4.76 0.56
C GLN A 162 -18.46 -4.37 -0.33
N ALA A 163 -18.19 -3.98 -1.58
CA ALA A 163 -19.23 -3.68 -2.56
C ALA A 163 -20.14 -4.89 -2.79
N THR A 164 -19.54 -6.09 -2.90
CA THR A 164 -20.29 -7.34 -3.07
C THR A 164 -21.15 -7.67 -1.84
N ALA A 165 -20.63 -7.50 -0.63
CA ALA A 165 -21.38 -7.72 0.60
C ALA A 165 -22.56 -6.75 0.76
N SER A 166 -22.38 -5.49 0.35
CA SER A 166 -23.40 -4.45 0.40
C SER A 166 -24.52 -4.70 -0.61
N ALA A 167 -24.18 -5.12 -1.84
CA ALA A 167 -25.19 -5.50 -2.84
C ALA A 167 -26.08 -6.65 -2.33
N TRP A 168 -25.49 -7.64 -1.66
CA TRP A 168 -26.24 -8.76 -1.11
C TRP A 168 -27.15 -8.35 0.06
N SER A 169 -26.73 -7.39 0.90
CA SER A 169 -27.60 -6.89 1.98
C SER A 169 -28.81 -6.14 1.41
N VAL A 170 -28.64 -5.35 0.35
CA VAL A 170 -29.74 -4.65 -0.34
C VAL A 170 -30.71 -5.64 -0.98
N GLU A 171 -30.21 -6.67 -1.66
CA GLU A 171 -31.04 -7.73 -2.25
C GLU A 171 -31.92 -8.41 -1.19
N ARG A 172 -31.35 -8.75 -0.03
CA ARG A 172 -32.13 -9.33 1.08
C ARG A 172 -33.21 -8.39 1.61
N HIS A 173 -32.90 -7.10 1.75
CA HIS A 173 -33.90 -6.11 2.19
C HIS A 173 -35.02 -5.96 1.15
N PHE A 174 -34.68 -5.96 -0.14
CA PHE A 174 -35.66 -5.87 -1.21
C PHE A 174 -36.59 -7.10 -1.24
N ILE A 175 -36.04 -8.32 -1.15
CA ILE A 175 -36.84 -9.56 -1.10
C ILE A 175 -37.74 -9.59 0.14
N ALA A 176 -37.28 -9.09 1.28
CA ALA A 176 -38.10 -9.03 2.51
C ALA A 176 -39.23 -7.99 2.46
N ALA A 177 -39.18 -7.04 1.53
CA ALA A 177 -40.16 -5.97 1.37
C ALA A 177 -41.26 -6.29 0.34
N VAL A 178 -41.14 -7.40 -0.39
CA VAL A 178 -42.11 -7.91 -1.37
C VAL A 178 -42.83 -9.12 -0.78
#